data_AF-A0A538Q4W6-F1
#
_entry.id   AF-A0A538Q4W6-F1
#
_cell.length_a   1.000
_cell.length_b   1.000
_cell.length_c   1.000
_cell.angle_alpha   90.00
_cell.angle_beta   90.00
_cell.angle_gamma   90.00
#
_symmetry.space_group_name_H-M   'P 1'
#
loop_
_entity.id
_entity.type
_entity.pdbx_description
1 polymer ?
#
loop_
_entity_poly.entity_id
_entity_poly.type
_entity_poly.pdbx_seq_one_letter_code
_entity_poly.pdbx_strand_id
1 'polypeptide(L)'
;MTPPAVHSVAAPPSPPPVSAPPAGTSAQDDSIPLAGPKLDAAMDEANRAYDRGDYDEAKTIASRLLTRLPSNVRMLRIMVSASCVDGDAATAQASYAKLPPADQAQMRIRCARFGVSFPGP
;
A
#
# COMPACT_ATOMS: atom_id res chain seq x y z
N MET A 1 -33.35 -43.80 -29.58
CA MET A 1 -33.96 -42.48 -29.86
C MET A 1 -34.51 -41.93 -28.57
N THR A 2 -33.82 -40.95 -27.99
CA THR A 2 -34.31 -40.08 -26.91
C THR A 2 -33.56 -38.75 -27.06
N PRO A 3 -34.27 -37.59 -27.13
CA PRO A 3 -33.66 -36.29 -27.36
C PRO A 3 -32.99 -35.70 -26.10
N PRO A 4 -32.10 -34.69 -26.26
CA PRO A 4 -31.28 -34.15 -25.17
C PRO A 4 -32.04 -33.13 -24.31
N ALA A 5 -31.84 -33.21 -22.99
CA ALA A 5 -32.28 -32.17 -22.06
C ALA A 5 -31.28 -31.01 -22.07
N VAL A 6 -31.66 -29.93 -22.75
CA VAL A 6 -30.99 -28.62 -22.72
C VAL A 6 -31.11 -28.03 -21.31
N HIS A 7 -29.99 -27.89 -20.61
CA HIS A 7 -29.94 -27.08 -19.39
C HIS A 7 -29.58 -25.64 -19.80
N SER A 8 -30.61 -24.80 -19.93
CA SER A 8 -30.45 -23.34 -19.94
C SER A 8 -30.00 -22.89 -18.55
N VAL A 9 -28.73 -22.50 -18.42
CA VAL A 9 -28.25 -21.74 -17.26
C VAL A 9 -28.23 -20.26 -17.65
N ALA A 10 -29.05 -19.50 -16.95
CA ALA A 10 -29.25 -18.07 -17.10
C ALA A 10 -27.95 -17.27 -16.90
N ALA A 11 -27.80 -16.19 -17.65
CA ALA A 11 -26.71 -15.23 -17.53
C ALA A 11 -26.74 -14.52 -16.15
N PRO A 12 -25.58 -14.18 -15.57
CA PRO A 12 -25.53 -13.37 -14.36
C PRO A 12 -26.04 -11.94 -14.63
N PRO A 13 -26.70 -11.28 -13.65
CA PRO A 13 -27.13 -9.89 -13.81
C PRO A 13 -25.92 -8.94 -13.83
N SER A 14 -25.97 -7.94 -14.72
CA SER A 14 -24.98 -6.86 -14.83
C SER A 14 -24.85 -6.06 -13.53
N PRO A 15 -23.65 -5.61 -13.15
CA PRO A 15 -23.47 -4.72 -12.00
C PRO A 15 -24.06 -3.32 -12.28
N PRO A 16 -24.57 -2.61 -11.27
CA PRO A 16 -25.02 -1.22 -11.43
C PRO A 16 -23.82 -0.28 -11.69
N PRO A 17 -23.99 0.80 -12.47
CA PRO A 17 -22.97 1.83 -12.59
C PRO A 17 -23.04 2.72 -11.35
N VAL A 18 -22.15 2.52 -10.39
CA VAL A 18 -21.99 3.48 -9.30
C VAL A 18 -21.04 4.58 -9.76
N SER A 19 -21.62 5.63 -10.35
CA SER A 19 -20.97 6.92 -10.50
C SER A 19 -20.69 7.50 -9.12
N ALA A 20 -19.42 7.62 -8.74
CA ALA A 20 -19.01 8.44 -7.61
C ALA A 20 -17.97 9.47 -8.07
N PRO A 21 -18.35 10.76 -8.21
CA PRO A 21 -17.40 11.86 -8.28
C PRO A 21 -17.25 12.53 -6.89
N PRO A 22 -16.22 13.36 -6.69
CA PRO A 22 -14.92 13.00 -6.13
C PRO A 22 -14.85 13.27 -4.62
N ALA A 23 -14.20 12.41 -3.83
CA ALA A 23 -13.76 12.77 -2.48
C ALA A 23 -12.44 13.55 -2.56
N GLY A 24 -12.46 14.69 -3.24
CA GLY A 24 -11.44 15.72 -3.12
C GLY A 24 -11.64 16.50 -1.83
N THR A 25 -11.22 15.94 -0.69
CA THR A 25 -10.92 16.71 0.51
C THR A 25 -10.16 15.83 1.49
N SER A 26 -8.85 15.97 1.47
CA SER A 26 -8.04 15.80 2.65
C SER A 26 -6.99 16.89 2.60
N ALA A 27 -7.46 18.13 2.77
CA ALA A 27 -6.61 19.19 3.29
C ALA A 27 -6.19 18.72 4.68
N GLN A 28 -4.98 18.15 4.74
CA GLN A 28 -4.41 17.53 5.91
C GLN A 28 -4.14 18.63 6.93
N ASP A 29 -4.86 18.59 8.04
CA ASP A 29 -4.51 19.38 9.22
C ASP A 29 -3.25 18.76 9.84
N ASP A 30 -2.08 19.26 9.41
CA ASP A 30 -0.74 18.82 9.84
C ASP A 30 -0.46 19.08 11.35
N SER A 31 -1.44 19.57 12.11
CA SER A 31 -1.26 20.05 13.48
C SER A 31 -1.76 19.10 14.58
N ILE A 32 -2.48 18.02 14.26
CA ILE A 32 -3.01 17.13 15.29
C ILE A 32 -1.91 16.22 15.87
N PRO A 33 -1.76 16.13 17.21
CA PRO A 33 -1.02 15.06 17.83
C PRO A 33 -1.65 13.70 17.48
N LEU A 34 -1.01 12.96 16.57
CA LEU A 34 -1.31 11.55 16.30
C LEU A 34 -0.82 10.72 17.49
N ALA A 35 -1.64 10.64 18.52
CA ALA A 35 -1.44 9.77 19.67
C ALA A 35 -2.66 8.86 19.86
N GLY A 36 -2.42 7.66 20.39
CA GLY A 36 -3.49 6.69 20.65
C GLY A 36 -4.25 6.28 19.37
N PRO A 37 -5.58 6.11 19.41
CA PRO A 37 -6.37 5.57 18.29
C PRO A 37 -6.23 6.31 16.96
N LYS A 38 -5.92 7.62 16.99
CA LYS A 38 -5.69 8.42 15.78
C LYS A 38 -4.41 7.99 15.05
N LEU A 39 -3.38 7.61 15.80
CA LEU A 39 -2.13 7.11 15.24
C LEU A 39 -2.34 5.77 14.54
N ASP A 40 -3.09 4.87 15.19
CA ASP A 40 -3.44 3.57 14.61
C ASP A 40 -4.27 3.73 13.34
N ALA A 41 -5.28 4.60 13.37
CA ALA A 41 -6.10 4.91 12.19
C ALA A 41 -5.27 5.47 11.02
N ALA A 42 -4.25 6.29 11.30
CA ALA A 42 -3.35 6.80 10.27
C ALA A 42 -2.43 5.71 9.69
N MET A 43 -1.94 4.78 10.52
CA MET A 43 -1.19 3.62 10.04
C MET A 43 -2.06 2.71 9.17
N ASP A 44 -3.32 2.52 9.55
CA ASP A 44 -4.29 1.76 8.76
C ASP A 44 -4.65 2.45 7.45
N GLU A 45 -4.73 3.79 7.44
CA GLU A 45 -4.93 4.55 6.20
C GLU A 45 -3.73 4.41 5.25
N ALA A 46 -2.49 4.50 5.73
CA ALA A 46 -1.31 4.29 4.90
C ALA A 46 -1.32 2.91 4.23
N ASN A 47 -1.70 1.87 4.98
CA ASN A 47 -1.87 0.52 4.44
C ASN A 47 -2.98 0.46 3.39
N ARG A 48 -4.15 1.04 3.67
CA ARG A 48 -5.28 1.02 2.72
C ARG A 48 -4.93 1.76 1.43
N ALA A 49 -4.24 2.89 1.50
CA ALA A 49 -3.72 3.57 0.32
C ALA A 49 -2.77 2.66 -0.48
N TYR A 50 -1.83 1.99 0.19
CA TYR A 50 -0.93 1.03 -0.46
C TYR A 50 -1.70 -0.12 -1.14
N ASP A 51 -2.69 -0.71 -0.45
CA ASP A 51 -3.47 -1.84 -0.94
C ASP A 51 -4.34 -1.47 -2.16
N ARG A 52 -4.76 -0.20 -2.28
CA ARG A 52 -5.45 0.33 -3.46
C ARG A 52 -4.53 0.63 -4.64
N GLY A 53 -3.21 0.63 -4.43
CA GLY A 53 -2.23 1.06 -5.42
C GLY A 53 -1.96 2.57 -5.41
N ASP A 54 -2.50 3.30 -4.44
CA ASP A 54 -2.29 4.75 -4.25
C ASP A 54 -0.92 4.99 -3.57
N TYR A 55 0.16 4.63 -4.26
CA TYR A 55 1.51 4.58 -3.68
C TYR A 55 2.02 5.95 -3.21
N ASP A 56 1.67 7.03 -3.90
CA ASP A 56 2.06 8.38 -3.49
C ASP A 56 1.35 8.82 -2.20
N GLU A 57 0.07 8.51 -2.05
CA GLU A 57 -0.67 8.76 -0.82
C GLU A 57 -0.12 7.91 0.32
N ALA A 58 0.13 6.62 0.07
CA ALA A 58 0.72 5.72 1.05
C ALA A 58 2.07 6.23 1.57
N LYS A 59 2.98 6.67 0.67
CA LYS A 59 4.27 7.28 1.04
C LYS A 59 4.08 8.58 1.81
N THR A 60 3.13 9.42 1.43
CA THR A 60 2.85 10.69 2.12
C THR A 60 2.44 10.45 3.57
N ILE A 61 1.52 9.52 3.81
CA ILE A 61 1.07 9.21 5.18
C ILE A 61 2.18 8.51 5.96
N ALA A 62 2.85 7.52 5.36
CA ALA A 62 3.93 6.78 6.00
C ALA A 62 5.11 7.69 6.39
N SER A 63 5.52 8.63 5.54
CA SER A 63 6.61 9.56 5.83
C SER A 63 6.30 10.47 7.02
N ARG A 64 5.08 11.01 7.12
CA ARG A 64 4.65 11.79 8.29
C ARG A 64 4.68 10.97 9.58
N LEU A 65 4.23 9.72 9.52
CA LEU A 65 4.26 8.82 10.67
C LEU A 65 5.69 8.48 11.09
N LEU A 66 6.60 8.28 10.13
CA LEU A 66 8.01 8.00 10.36
C LEU A 66 8.78 9.19 10.95
N THR A 67 8.34 10.43 10.72
CA THR A 67 8.89 11.61 11.44
C THR A 67 8.73 11.48 12.96
N ARG A 68 7.65 10.83 13.42
CA ARG A 68 7.36 10.64 14.85
C ARG A 68 7.81 9.27 15.35
N LEU A 69 7.74 8.25 14.49
CA LEU A 69 8.04 6.86 14.80
C LEU A 69 9.06 6.31 13.79
N PRO A 70 10.33 6.76 13.83
CA PRO A 70 11.31 6.48 12.77
C PRO A 70 11.63 4.99 12.58
N SER A 71 11.36 4.18 13.61
CA SER A 71 11.57 2.73 13.59
C SER A 71 10.28 1.93 13.37
N ASN A 72 9.17 2.58 12.99
CA ASN A 72 7.91 1.88 12.73
C ASN A 72 8.05 0.99 11.49
N VAL A 73 8.24 -0.30 11.74
CA VAL A 73 8.48 -1.31 10.72
C VAL A 73 7.36 -1.38 9.67
N ARG A 74 6.10 -1.23 10.08
CA ARG A 74 4.95 -1.24 9.16
C ARG A 74 5.07 -0.11 8.14
N MET A 75 5.33 1.11 8.60
CA MET A 75 5.48 2.28 7.72
C MET A 75 6.75 2.19 6.86
N LEU A 76 7.86 1.68 7.41
CA LEU A 76 9.07 1.43 6.62
C LEU A 76 8.83 0.43 5.49
N ARG A 77 8.08 -0.66 5.72
CA ARG A 77 7.70 -1.62 4.65
C ARG A 77 6.87 -0.98 3.55
N ILE A 78 5.94 -0.08 3.89
CA ILE A 78 5.16 0.69 2.91
C ILE A 78 6.10 1.55 2.07
N MET A 79 6.96 2.35 2.71
CA MET A 79 7.91 3.22 2.00
C MET A 79 8.77 2.41 1.04
N VAL A 80 9.35 1.29 1.49
CA VAL A 80 10.16 0.42 0.63
C VAL A 80 9.35 -0.13 -0.53
N SER A 81 8.19 -0.71 -0.25
CA SER A 81 7.41 -1.39 -1.28
C SER A 81 6.86 -0.41 -2.32
N ALA A 82 6.28 0.71 -1.88
CA ALA A 82 5.72 1.74 -2.75
C ALA A 82 6.80 2.34 -3.65
N SER A 83 7.95 2.70 -3.08
CA SER A 83 9.09 3.21 -3.83
C SER A 83 9.71 2.21 -4.80
N CYS A 84 9.58 0.91 -4.54
CA CYS A 84 9.98 -0.08 -5.53
C CYS A 84 9.02 -0.12 -6.73
N VAL A 85 7.72 0.10 -6.51
CA VAL A 85 6.72 0.06 -7.58
C VAL A 85 6.86 1.27 -8.52
N ASP A 86 7.13 2.45 -7.98
CA ASP A 86 7.27 3.69 -8.78
C ASP A 86 8.70 3.95 -9.29
N GLY A 87 9.66 3.10 -8.94
CA GLY A 87 11.05 3.19 -9.39
C GLY A 87 11.94 4.15 -8.57
N ASP A 88 11.45 4.71 -7.46
CA ASP A 88 12.25 5.52 -6.54
C ASP A 88 13.22 4.65 -5.70
N ALA A 89 14.28 4.19 -6.36
CA ALA A 89 15.31 3.35 -5.75
C ALA A 89 16.00 4.03 -4.55
N ALA A 90 16.10 5.36 -4.54
CA ALA A 90 16.75 6.11 -3.46
C ALA A 90 15.92 6.04 -2.18
N THR A 91 14.61 6.33 -2.25
CA THR A 91 13.72 6.24 -1.09
C THR A 91 13.56 4.80 -0.62
N ALA A 92 13.49 3.85 -1.56
CA ALA A 92 13.44 2.43 -1.26
C ALA A 92 14.67 2.01 -0.45
N GLN A 93 15.88 2.36 -0.89
CA GLN A 93 17.14 2.05 -0.20
C GLN A 93 17.20 2.68 1.21
N ALA A 94 16.84 3.96 1.32
CA ALA A 94 16.92 4.69 2.59
C ALA A 94 15.97 4.12 3.66
N SER A 95 14.77 3.70 3.24
CA SER A 95 13.78 3.08 4.14
C SER A 95 14.15 1.63 4.45
N TYR A 96 14.68 0.90 3.47
CA TYR A 96 15.12 -0.49 3.60
C TYR A 96 16.23 -0.64 4.64
N ALA A 97 17.20 0.28 4.65
CA ALA A 97 18.33 0.25 5.59
C ALA A 97 17.91 0.33 7.07
N LYS A 98 16.69 0.83 7.34
CA LYS A 98 16.13 0.96 8.71
C LYS A 98 15.32 -0.26 9.15
N LEU A 99 15.00 -1.16 8.22
CA LEU A 99 14.24 -2.37 8.53
C LEU A 99 15.10 -3.39 9.28
N PRO A 100 14.51 -4.19 10.18
CA PRO A 100 15.20 -5.32 10.79
C PRO A 100 15.51 -6.42 9.75
N PRO A 101 16.45 -7.35 10.02
CA PRO A 101 16.95 -8.28 9.01
C PRO A 101 15.89 -9.17 8.35
N ALA A 102 14.90 -9.64 9.11
CA ALA A 102 13.82 -10.48 8.59
C ALA A 102 12.97 -9.72 7.55
N ASP A 103 12.76 -8.43 7.78
CA ASP A 103 12.01 -7.53 6.92
C ASP A 103 12.79 -7.16 5.67
N GLN A 104 14.09 -6.88 5.82
CA GLN A 104 14.98 -6.66 4.69
C GLN A 104 14.96 -7.87 3.74
N ALA A 105 15.03 -9.08 4.28
CA ALA A 105 14.97 -10.29 3.46
C ALA A 105 13.66 -10.38 2.65
N GLN A 106 12.52 -10.07 3.26
CA GLN A 106 11.24 -10.04 2.55
C GLN A 106 11.19 -8.93 1.48
N MET A 107 11.70 -7.73 1.81
CA MET A 107 11.67 -6.60 0.90
C MET A 107 12.58 -6.80 -0.32
N ARG A 108 13.74 -7.47 -0.18
CA ARG A 108 14.57 -7.86 -1.35
C ARG A 108 13.78 -8.67 -2.36
N ILE A 109 13.06 -9.70 -1.91
CA ILE A 109 12.28 -10.58 -2.77
C ILE A 109 11.13 -9.80 -3.43
N ARG A 110 10.47 -8.92 -2.68
CA ARG A 110 9.37 -8.10 -3.18
C ARG A 110 9.85 -7.11 -4.25
N CYS A 111 10.89 -6.34 -3.95
CA CYS A 111 11.40 -5.26 -4.80
C CYS A 111 12.10 -5.75 -6.07
N ALA A 112 12.70 -6.95 -6.04
CA ALA A 112 13.31 -7.56 -7.22
C ALA A 112 12.30 -7.71 -8.38
N ARG A 113 11.00 -7.87 -8.09
CA ARG A 113 9.93 -7.95 -9.10
C ARG A 113 9.75 -6.65 -9.90
N PHE A 114 10.20 -5.54 -9.33
CA PHE A 114 10.13 -4.21 -9.93
C PHE A 114 11.50 -3.73 -10.43
N GLY A 115 12.51 -4.61 -10.49
CA GLY A 115 13.86 -4.27 -10.92
C GLY A 115 14.68 -3.49 -9.88
N VAL A 116 14.17 -3.32 -8.66
CA VAL A 116 14.90 -2.68 -7.56
C VAL A 116 15.60 -3.74 -6.72
N SER A 117 16.92 -3.64 -6.64
CA SER A 117 17.77 -4.51 -5.82
C SER A 117 18.39 -3.72 -4.67
N PHE A 118 18.44 -4.32 -3.49
CA PHE A 118 19.17 -3.78 -2.35
C PHE A 118 20.52 -4.51 -2.20
N PRO A 119 21.53 -3.85 -1.63
CA PRO A 119 22.74 -4.52 -1.19
C PRO A 119 22.40 -5.74 -0.30
N GLY A 120 23.16 -6.81 -0.49
CA GLY A 120 23.03 -8.05 0.30
C GLY A 120 23.30 -7.82 1.78
N PRO A 121 23.07 -8.84 2.64
CA PRO A 121 23.52 -8.77 4.02
C PRO A 121 25.01 -8.40 4.12
#